data_AF-A0A922VRL0-F1
#
_entry.id   AF-A0A922VRL0-F1
#
_cell.length_a   1.000
_cell.length_b   1.000
_cell.length_c   1.000
_cell.angle_alpha   90.00
_cell.angle_beta   90.00
_cell.angle_gamma   90.00
#
_symmetry.space_group_name_H-M   'P 1'
#
loop_
_entity.id
_entity.type
_entity.pdbx_description
1 polymer ?
#
loop_
_entity_poly.entity_id
_entity_poly.type
_entity_poly.pdbx_seq_one_letter_code
_entity_poly.pdbx_strand_id
1 'polypeptide(L)'
;MELDGDSLQITRLGKSTTLSLQVLGAPPSLRKGLLGTTLSIKWGADETIILRGADHFAAREFSDGLKNAWVQFNLSALEREAGRFDRILAAVRALALPTSYPAACKVSPVLNDARSLDVSLLSKLHSEAIGPEATARIAVVRNFAGDPRTVRANGITAFVMAELDRWKDFFDTIESKPLTPEQRLSVVVDEDATLVLAGAGSGKTSVITAKAAYLVKAGIRQPEEILLLAFAKNAAEEMSERVEARSGVPIVARTFHAIAYDIIGIVEGSKPALVDHATDDTAFSNLIKQILKDLVYRLSEVS
;
A
#
# COMPACT_ATOMS: atom_id res chain seq x y z
N MET A 1 44.53 22.18 5.52
CA MET A 1 43.16 21.69 5.32
C MET A 1 42.42 22.81 4.65
N GLU A 2 41.71 22.51 3.58
CA GLU A 2 41.00 23.52 2.80
C GLU A 2 39.61 22.99 2.46
N LEU A 3 38.61 23.87 2.56
CA LEU A 3 37.25 23.55 2.17
C LEU A 3 37.11 23.89 0.68
N ASP A 4 36.68 22.92 -0.12
CA ASP A 4 36.49 23.03 -1.56
C ASP A 4 35.06 22.56 -1.89
N GLY A 5 34.12 23.52 -1.89
CA GLY A 5 32.69 23.25 -2.05
C GLY A 5 32.17 22.24 -1.03
N ASP A 6 31.68 21.10 -1.54
CA ASP A 6 31.11 19.99 -0.76
C ASP A 6 32.17 18.97 -0.30
N SER A 7 33.45 19.34 -0.34
CA SER A 7 34.58 18.48 0.02
C SER A 7 35.61 19.19 0.88
N LEU A 8 36.30 18.40 1.71
CA LEU A 8 37.43 18.81 2.52
C LEU A 8 38.71 18.25 1.90
N GLN A 9 39.60 19.13 1.46
CA GLN A 9 40.92 18.77 0.97
C GLN A 9 41.96 18.78 2.10
N ILE A 10 42.78 17.73 2.15
CA ILE A 10 43.73 17.49 3.23
C ILE A 10 45.07 17.10 2.65
N THR A 11 46.04 18.00 2.78
CA THR A 11 47.41 17.78 2.35
C THR A 11 48.29 17.41 3.53
N ARG A 12 48.95 16.24 3.46
CA ARG A 12 49.93 15.78 4.44
C ARG A 12 51.16 15.24 3.72
N LEU A 13 52.35 15.78 4.05
CA LEU A 13 53.63 15.35 3.48
C LEU A 13 53.61 15.28 1.94
N GLY A 14 53.00 16.28 1.28
CA GLY A 14 52.90 16.36 -0.19
C GLY A 14 51.83 15.48 -0.84
N LYS A 15 51.10 14.65 -0.08
CA LYS A 15 49.94 13.88 -0.57
C LYS A 15 48.65 14.60 -0.22
N SER A 16 47.76 14.80 -1.20
CA SER A 16 46.44 15.38 -0.98
C SER A 16 45.35 14.31 -1.04
N THR A 17 44.40 14.38 -0.10
CA THR A 17 43.20 13.53 -0.06
C THR A 17 41.98 14.43 0.01
N THR A 18 40.95 14.10 -0.77
CA THR A 18 39.67 14.81 -0.78
C THR A 18 38.60 13.95 -0.09
N LEU A 19 37.89 14.52 0.88
CA LEU A 19 36.83 13.86 1.63
C LEU A 19 35.50 14.58 1.40
N SER A 20 34.46 13.86 0.99
CA SER A 20 33.11 14.44 0.88
C SER A 20 32.55 14.79 2.26
N LEU A 21 31.85 15.93 2.36
CA LEU A 21 31.14 16.33 3.58
C LEU A 21 30.05 15.32 4.00
N GLN A 22 29.58 14.46 3.09
CA GLN A 22 28.63 13.38 3.42
C GLN A 22 29.19 12.37 4.43
N VAL A 23 30.51 12.22 4.52
CA VAL A 23 31.18 11.23 5.38
C VAL A 23 31.46 11.79 6.79
N LEU A 24 31.23 13.09 7.01
CA LEU A 24 31.41 13.72 8.31
C LEU A 24 30.31 13.26 9.28
N GLY A 25 30.70 12.47 10.28
CA GLY A 25 29.79 11.92 11.27
C GLY A 25 29.28 12.91 12.32
N ALA A 26 29.98 14.03 12.47
CA ALA A 26 29.73 15.07 13.47
C ALA A 26 30.38 16.40 13.04
N PRO A 27 29.94 17.55 13.56
CA PRO A 27 30.63 18.81 13.33
C PRO A 27 32.07 18.76 13.89
N PRO A 28 32.99 19.54 13.31
CA PRO A 28 34.34 19.68 13.84
C PRO A 28 34.32 20.16 15.29
N SER A 29 35.26 19.66 16.09
CA SER A 29 35.39 20.00 17.52
C SER A 29 36.75 20.62 17.81
N LEU A 30 36.75 21.61 18.71
CA LEU A 30 37.94 22.36 19.11
C LEU A 30 38.26 22.13 20.58
N ARG A 31 39.54 21.90 20.87
CA ARG A 31 40.05 21.85 22.25
C ARG A 31 41.25 22.76 22.40
N LYS A 32 41.17 23.73 23.31
CA LYS A 32 42.28 24.63 23.64
C LYS A 32 43.31 23.90 24.52
N GLY A 33 44.59 24.02 24.19
CA GLY A 33 45.70 23.44 24.94
C GLY A 33 46.82 24.44 25.20
N LEU A 34 47.84 24.01 25.94
CA LEU A 34 49.00 24.82 26.31
C LEU A 34 49.88 25.24 25.11
N LEU A 35 49.86 24.46 24.03
CA LEU A 35 50.68 24.65 22.82
C LEU A 35 49.83 25.02 21.59
N GLY A 36 48.66 25.62 21.80
CA GLY A 36 47.72 25.99 20.73
C GLY A 36 46.41 25.20 20.76
N THR A 37 45.63 25.31 19.69
CA THR A 37 44.30 24.65 19.58
C THR A 37 44.43 23.33 18.82
N THR A 38 43.67 22.34 19.29
CA THR A 38 43.49 21.05 18.60
C THR A 38 42.13 21.06 17.91
N LEU A 39 42.13 20.88 16.58
CA LEU A 39 40.94 20.67 15.77
C LEU A 39 40.80 19.17 15.49
N SER A 40 39.65 18.61 15.84
CA SER A 40 39.31 17.20 15.62
C SER A 40 38.11 17.08 14.68
N ILE A 41 38.30 16.38 13.57
CA ILE A 41 37.28 16.13 12.54
C ILE A 41 37.02 14.62 12.51
N LYS A 42 35.81 14.21 12.88
CA LYS A 42 35.38 12.81 12.76
C LYS A 42 34.90 12.55 11.34
N TRP A 43 35.44 11.52 10.70
CA TRP A 43 34.98 11.06 9.40
C TRP A 43 34.78 9.54 9.44
N GLY A 44 33.68 9.04 8.87
CA GLY A 44 33.32 7.63 9.00
C GLY A 44 33.00 7.23 10.46
N ALA A 45 32.98 5.92 10.72
CA ALA A 45 32.59 5.37 12.02
C ALA A 45 33.65 5.58 13.11
N ASP A 46 34.94 5.41 12.78
CA ASP A 46 36.04 5.40 13.75
C ASP A 46 37.26 6.24 13.34
N GLU A 47 37.21 6.99 12.24
CA GLU A 47 38.36 7.76 11.75
C GLU A 47 38.29 9.21 12.24
N THR A 48 39.41 9.74 12.75
CA THR A 48 39.47 11.12 13.27
C THR A 48 40.75 11.79 12.80
N ILE A 49 40.62 12.95 12.17
CA ILE A 49 41.76 13.80 11.83
C ILE A 49 41.96 14.77 12.96
N ILE A 50 43.19 14.80 13.47
CA ILE A 50 43.58 15.70 14.54
C ILE A 50 44.65 16.63 14.02
N LEU A 51 44.33 17.92 13.96
CA LEU A 51 45.29 18.99 13.72
C LEU A 51 45.65 19.62 15.06
N ARG A 52 46.91 19.50 15.49
CA ARG A 52 47.40 20.04 16.76
C ARG A 52 48.22 21.31 16.53
N GLY A 53 48.20 22.21 17.51
CA GLY A 53 49.04 23.41 17.53
C GLY A 53 48.61 24.49 16.55
N ALA A 54 47.36 24.46 16.11
CA ALA A 54 46.81 25.51 15.25
C ALA A 54 46.57 26.79 16.06
N ASP A 55 46.74 27.95 15.40
CA ASP A 55 46.30 29.22 15.96
C ASP A 55 44.82 29.16 16.34
N HIS A 56 44.45 29.76 17.47
CA HIS A 56 43.10 29.63 18.01
C HIS A 56 42.04 30.32 17.14
N PHE A 57 42.36 31.50 16.60
CA PHE A 57 41.43 32.25 15.77
C PHE A 57 41.23 31.52 14.43
N ALA A 58 42.33 31.14 13.77
CA ALA A 58 42.28 30.42 12.51
C ALA A 58 41.59 29.05 12.63
N ALA A 59 41.86 28.29 13.71
CA ALA A 59 41.20 27.01 13.96
C ALA A 59 39.70 27.17 14.20
N ARG A 60 39.29 28.25 14.90
CA ARG A 60 37.89 28.56 15.14
C ARG A 60 37.16 28.94 13.86
N GLU A 61 37.71 29.89 13.10
CA GLU A 61 37.16 30.33 11.82
C GLU A 61 36.98 29.16 10.85
N PHE A 62 38.00 28.31 10.72
CA PHE A 62 37.92 27.12 9.87
C PHE A 62 36.87 26.11 10.37
N SER A 63 36.80 25.87 11.68
CA SER A 63 35.80 24.97 12.27
C SER A 63 34.37 25.46 12.03
N ASP A 64 34.13 26.76 12.22
CA ASP A 64 32.82 27.37 11.99
C ASP A 64 32.44 27.32 10.50
N GLY A 65 33.40 27.61 9.60
CA GLY A 65 33.21 27.49 8.15
C GLY A 65 32.87 26.06 7.70
N LEU A 66 33.63 25.06 8.17
CA LEU A 66 33.39 23.65 7.86
C LEU A 66 32.05 23.16 8.41
N LYS A 67 31.67 23.59 9.63
CA LYS A 67 30.35 23.28 10.21
C LYS A 67 29.23 23.86 9.35
N ASN A 68 29.34 25.12 8.93
CA ASN A 68 28.34 25.76 8.08
C ASN A 68 28.20 25.05 6.73
N ALA A 69 29.31 24.71 6.09
CA ALA A 69 29.31 23.97 4.82
C ALA A 69 28.64 22.58 4.97
N TRP A 70 28.94 21.84 6.04
CA TRP A 70 28.32 20.55 6.32
C TRP A 70 26.81 20.65 6.57
N VAL A 71 26.37 21.67 7.31
CA VAL A 71 24.94 21.96 7.51
C VAL A 71 24.26 22.24 6.17
N GLN A 72 24.83 23.15 5.36
CA GLN A 72 24.29 23.50 4.05
C GLN A 72 24.23 22.31 3.09
N PHE A 73 25.25 21.44 3.10
CA PHE A 73 25.27 20.21 2.32
C PHE A 73 24.08 19.29 2.65
N ASN A 74 23.83 19.05 3.94
CA ASN A 74 22.73 18.19 4.40
C ASN A 74 21.35 18.82 4.09
N LEU A 75 21.19 20.11 4.35
CA LEU A 75 19.95 20.84 4.06
C LEU A 75 19.66 20.87 2.56
N SER A 76 20.67 21.14 1.72
CA SER A 76 20.52 21.13 0.27
C SER A 76 20.17 19.75 -0.27
N ALA A 77 20.71 18.68 0.31
CA ALA A 77 20.36 17.32 -0.05
C ALA A 77 18.89 17.00 0.27
N LEU A 78 18.39 17.46 1.43
CA LEU A 78 16.98 17.34 1.80
C LEU A 78 16.08 18.19 0.89
N GLU A 79 16.49 19.42 0.58
CA GLU A 79 15.73 20.35 -0.29
C GLU A 79 15.53 19.76 -1.69
N ARG A 80 16.55 19.11 -2.26
CA ARG A 80 16.45 18.44 -3.58
C ARG A 80 15.38 17.36 -3.61
N GLU A 81 15.11 16.69 -2.48
CA GLU A 81 14.10 15.64 -2.35
C GLU A 81 12.81 16.13 -1.65
N ALA A 82 12.68 17.42 -1.34
CA ALA A 82 11.60 17.94 -0.48
C ALA A 82 10.20 17.55 -0.97
N GLY A 83 9.94 17.73 -2.28
CA GLY A 83 8.64 17.36 -2.85
C GLY A 83 8.33 15.86 -2.77
N ARG A 84 9.34 14.99 -2.88
CA ARG A 84 9.17 13.53 -2.71
C ARG A 84 8.96 13.18 -1.25
N PHE A 85 9.78 13.74 -0.37
CA PHE A 85 9.68 13.57 1.07
C PHE A 85 8.31 14.00 1.61
N ASP A 86 7.81 15.16 1.20
CA ASP A 86 6.53 15.69 1.66
C ASP A 86 5.34 14.86 1.20
N ARG A 87 5.37 14.31 -0.02
CA ARG A 87 4.36 13.36 -0.50
C ARG A 87 4.34 12.09 0.35
N ILE A 88 5.51 11.51 0.63
CA ILE A 88 5.62 10.31 1.47
C ILE A 88 5.14 10.62 2.88
N LEU A 89 5.61 11.72 3.49
CA LEU A 89 5.24 12.12 4.84
C LEU A 89 3.73 12.35 4.98
N ALA A 90 3.11 13.03 4.01
CA ALA A 90 1.67 13.23 3.98
C ALA A 90 0.91 11.90 3.88
N ALA A 91 1.35 10.99 3.01
CA ALA A 91 0.74 9.66 2.87
C ALA A 91 0.88 8.82 4.15
N VAL A 92 2.05 8.82 4.80
CA VAL A 92 2.27 8.12 6.08
C VAL A 92 1.38 8.69 7.18
N ARG A 93 1.29 10.02 7.28
CA ARG A 93 0.41 10.69 8.27
C ARG A 93 -1.06 10.37 8.04
N ALA A 94 -1.50 10.26 6.79
CA ALA A 94 -2.86 9.88 6.46
C ALA A 94 -3.23 8.46 6.93
N LEU A 95 -2.25 7.57 7.15
CA LEU A 95 -2.52 6.22 7.69
C LEU A 95 -2.96 6.23 9.16
N ALA A 96 -2.71 7.31 9.92
CA ALA A 96 -3.16 7.39 11.31
C ALA A 96 -4.68 7.53 11.43
N LEU A 97 -5.32 8.21 10.47
CA LEU A 97 -6.76 8.40 10.38
C LEU A 97 -7.19 8.29 8.91
N PRO A 98 -7.27 7.07 8.36
CA PRO A 98 -7.52 6.88 6.94
C PRO A 98 -8.94 7.27 6.56
N THR A 99 -9.09 7.96 5.43
CA THR A 99 -10.41 8.21 4.81
C THR A 99 -10.85 7.06 3.91
N SER A 100 -9.95 6.15 3.55
CA SER A 100 -10.24 4.93 2.80
C SER A 100 -9.45 3.76 3.36
N TYR A 101 -9.94 2.53 3.12
CA TYR A 101 -9.28 1.32 3.61
C TYR A 101 -7.82 1.25 3.13
N PRO A 102 -6.83 1.11 4.02
CA PRO A 102 -5.41 1.09 3.68
C PRO A 102 -4.98 -0.31 3.19
N ALA A 103 -5.53 -0.70 2.04
CA ALA A 103 -5.23 -1.94 1.33
C ALA A 103 -3.75 -2.03 0.93
N ALA A 104 -3.25 -3.26 0.73
CA ALA A 104 -1.84 -3.49 0.44
C ALA A 104 -1.42 -2.79 -0.86
N CYS A 105 -2.26 -2.81 -1.90
CA CYS A 105 -1.99 -2.16 -3.16
C CYS A 105 -1.83 -0.63 -3.03
N LYS A 106 -2.52 0.00 -2.07
CA LYS A 106 -2.44 1.45 -1.83
C LYS A 106 -1.20 1.83 -1.02
N VAL A 107 -0.82 1.00 -0.05
CA VAL A 107 0.28 1.29 0.88
C VAL A 107 1.65 0.91 0.27
N SER A 108 1.70 -0.14 -0.56
CA SER A 108 2.96 -0.67 -1.10
C SER A 108 3.79 0.34 -1.91
N PRO A 109 3.20 1.17 -2.80
CA PRO A 109 3.96 2.18 -3.54
C PRO A 109 4.62 3.19 -2.60
N VAL A 110 3.91 3.67 -1.58
CA VAL A 110 4.42 4.62 -0.58
C VAL A 110 5.53 3.98 0.25
N LEU A 111 5.39 2.71 0.62
CA LEU A 111 6.43 1.97 1.35
C LEU A 111 7.71 1.81 0.53
N ASN A 112 7.58 1.44 -0.74
CA ASN A 112 8.72 1.29 -1.63
C ASN A 112 9.45 2.64 -1.81
N ASP A 113 8.69 3.72 -1.96
CA ASP A 113 9.24 5.07 -2.10
C ASP A 113 9.93 5.53 -0.80
N ALA A 114 9.31 5.30 0.35
CA ALA A 114 9.88 5.59 1.67
C ALA A 114 11.20 4.85 1.92
N ARG A 115 11.26 3.55 1.59
CA ARG A 115 12.49 2.74 1.73
C ARG A 115 13.59 3.20 0.79
N SER A 116 13.24 3.50 -0.47
CA SER A 116 14.18 4.04 -1.45
C SER A 116 14.76 5.38 -0.98
N LEU A 117 13.93 6.29 -0.48
CA LEU A 117 14.36 7.59 0.03
C LEU A 117 15.19 7.45 1.32
N ASP A 118 14.84 6.52 2.21
CA ASP A 118 15.62 6.26 3.43
C ASP A 118 17.03 5.78 3.13
N VAL A 119 17.18 4.79 2.24
CA VAL A 119 18.48 4.24 1.83
C VAL A 119 19.31 5.26 1.06
N SER A 120 18.68 6.04 0.17
CA SER A 120 19.41 7.02 -0.65
C SER A 120 19.85 8.24 0.15
N LEU A 121 19.01 8.72 1.09
CA LEU A 121 19.20 10.00 1.77
C LEU A 121 18.95 9.95 3.29
N LEU A 122 17.75 9.59 3.75
CA LEU A 122 17.33 9.92 5.13
C LEU A 122 18.18 9.26 6.21
N SER A 123 18.65 8.03 5.96
CA SER A 123 19.54 7.30 6.87
C SER A 123 20.94 7.92 6.98
N LYS A 124 21.33 8.77 6.01
CA LYS A 124 22.65 9.42 5.93
C LYS A 124 22.62 10.86 6.45
N LEU A 125 21.45 11.40 6.76
CA LEU A 125 21.32 12.75 7.29
C LEU A 125 21.63 12.77 8.80
N HIS A 126 22.36 13.79 9.23
CA HIS A 126 22.74 13.96 10.63
C HIS A 126 21.79 14.92 11.34
N SER A 127 21.26 14.51 12.49
CA SER A 127 20.28 15.29 13.27
C SER A 127 20.79 16.68 13.69
N GLU A 128 22.09 16.79 14.02
CA GLU A 128 22.74 18.06 14.33
C GLU A 128 22.82 19.01 13.12
N ALA A 129 22.85 18.47 11.89
CA ALA A 129 22.93 19.27 10.67
C ALA A 129 21.55 19.79 10.23
N ILE A 130 20.53 18.93 10.29
CA ILE A 130 19.18 19.25 9.78
C ILE A 130 18.26 19.87 10.84
N GLY A 131 18.63 19.80 12.11
CA GLY A 131 17.85 20.33 13.23
C GLY A 131 16.70 19.42 13.69
N PRO A 132 16.07 19.77 14.83
CA PRO A 132 15.10 18.90 15.51
C PRO A 132 13.79 18.72 14.73
N GLU A 133 13.32 19.75 14.02
CA GLU A 133 12.08 19.69 13.25
C GLU A 133 12.19 18.71 12.07
N ALA A 134 13.23 18.85 11.25
CA ALA A 134 13.49 17.93 10.14
C ALA A 134 13.72 16.51 10.65
N THR A 135 14.48 16.35 11.75
CA THR A 135 14.70 15.05 12.39
C THR A 135 13.39 14.38 12.79
N ALA A 136 12.47 15.11 13.42
CA ALA A 136 11.16 14.57 13.82
C ALA A 136 10.30 14.16 12.62
N ARG A 137 10.28 14.97 11.54
CA ARG A 137 9.57 14.63 10.30
C ARG A 137 10.15 13.38 9.64
N ILE A 138 11.48 13.29 9.55
CA ILE A 138 12.19 12.13 8.98
C ILE A 138 11.89 10.86 9.80
N ALA A 139 11.89 10.95 11.13
CA ALA A 139 11.60 9.83 11.99
C ALA A 139 10.25 9.17 11.67
N VAL A 140 9.20 9.95 11.32
CA VAL A 140 7.90 9.40 10.90
C VAL A 140 8.04 8.49 9.68
N VAL A 141 8.74 8.95 8.65
CA VAL A 141 8.95 8.19 7.41
C VAL A 141 9.81 6.96 7.65
N ARG A 142 10.89 7.09 8.43
CA ARG A 142 11.79 5.98 8.75
C ARG A 142 11.12 4.91 9.61
N ASN A 143 10.32 5.31 10.61
CA ASN A 143 9.55 4.39 11.43
C ASN A 143 8.56 3.58 10.58
N PHE A 144 7.87 4.23 9.64
CA PHE A 144 7.01 3.53 8.69
C PHE A 144 7.79 2.57 7.77
N ALA A 145 8.95 2.99 7.25
CA ALA A 145 9.78 2.14 6.39
C ALA A 145 10.31 0.89 7.13
N GLY A 146 10.62 1.04 8.42
CA GLY A 146 11.13 0.00 9.32
C GLY A 146 10.05 -0.96 9.84
N ASP A 147 8.86 -0.46 10.19
CA ASP A 147 7.74 -1.27 10.67
C ASP A 147 6.41 -0.92 9.96
N PRO A 148 6.30 -1.21 8.65
CA PRO A 148 5.11 -0.86 7.88
C PRO A 148 3.88 -1.68 8.28
N ARG A 149 4.09 -2.88 8.82
CA ARG A 149 2.99 -3.79 9.19
C ARG A 149 2.22 -3.23 10.36
N THR A 150 2.90 -2.80 11.42
CA THR A 150 2.26 -2.21 12.60
C THR A 150 1.57 -0.89 12.25
N VAL A 151 2.23 0.00 11.50
CA VAL A 151 1.62 1.28 11.10
C VAL A 151 0.34 1.05 10.29
N ARG A 152 0.37 0.13 9.33
CA ARG A 152 -0.80 -0.22 8.52
C ARG A 152 -1.90 -0.90 9.36
N ALA A 153 -1.56 -1.84 10.24
CA ALA A 153 -2.53 -2.53 11.09
C ALA A 153 -3.27 -1.56 12.02
N ASN A 154 -2.57 -0.56 12.57
CA ASN A 154 -3.17 0.50 13.36
C ASN A 154 -4.12 1.35 12.50
N GLY A 155 -3.72 1.71 11.28
CA GLY A 155 -4.58 2.42 10.33
C GLY A 155 -5.83 1.62 9.95
N ILE A 156 -5.71 0.31 9.68
CA ILE A 156 -6.85 -0.57 9.43
C ILE A 156 -7.81 -0.55 10.62
N THR A 157 -7.29 -0.70 11.84
CA THR A 157 -8.10 -0.68 13.06
C THR A 157 -8.86 0.63 13.19
N ALA A 158 -8.18 1.76 13.04
CA ALA A 158 -8.79 3.09 13.10
C ALA A 158 -9.89 3.28 12.05
N PHE A 159 -9.62 2.88 10.80
CA PHE A 159 -10.60 2.93 9.71
C PHE A 159 -11.81 2.06 10.01
N VAL A 160 -11.60 0.78 10.34
CA VAL A 160 -12.68 -0.19 10.60
C VAL A 160 -13.58 0.29 11.74
N MET A 161 -13.00 0.76 12.84
CA MET A 161 -13.78 1.29 13.97
C MET A 161 -14.65 2.47 13.55
N ALA A 162 -14.08 3.44 12.83
CA ALA A 162 -14.83 4.60 12.36
C ALA A 162 -15.93 4.24 11.34
N GLU A 163 -15.65 3.30 10.45
CA GLU A 163 -16.59 2.90 9.40
C GLU A 163 -17.74 2.05 9.95
N LEU A 164 -17.47 1.17 10.94
CA LEU A 164 -18.50 0.39 11.63
C LEU A 164 -19.49 1.28 12.39
N ASP A 165 -18.99 2.36 13.00
CA ASP A 165 -19.83 3.36 13.68
C ASP A 165 -20.63 4.18 12.66
N ARG A 166 -19.96 4.72 11.62
CA ARG A 166 -20.59 5.52 10.57
C ARG A 166 -21.74 4.79 9.87
N TRP A 167 -21.59 3.49 9.61
CA TRP A 167 -22.56 2.67 8.88
C TRP A 167 -23.40 1.78 9.79
N LYS A 168 -23.45 2.06 11.10
CA LYS A 168 -24.17 1.24 12.07
C LYS A 168 -25.61 0.97 11.65
N ASP A 169 -26.37 2.01 11.30
CA ASP A 169 -27.78 1.87 10.93
C ASP A 169 -27.96 1.03 9.67
N PHE A 170 -27.08 1.22 8.68
CA PHE A 170 -27.07 0.36 7.48
C PHE A 170 -26.88 -1.11 7.86
N PHE A 171 -25.93 -1.44 8.73
CA PHE A 171 -25.70 -2.83 9.15
C PHE A 171 -26.83 -3.40 10.01
N ASP A 172 -27.55 -2.54 10.72
CA ASP A 172 -28.70 -2.94 11.55
C ASP A 172 -29.93 -3.25 10.70
N THR A 173 -30.06 -2.65 9.49
CA THR A 173 -31.31 -2.73 8.70
C THR A 173 -31.16 -3.28 7.28
N ILE A 174 -29.95 -3.54 6.77
CA ILE A 174 -29.73 -3.99 5.38
C ILE A 174 -30.35 -5.37 5.10
N GLU A 175 -30.52 -6.19 6.12
CA GLU A 175 -31.13 -7.51 6.05
C GLU A 175 -32.25 -7.65 7.07
N SER A 176 -33.01 -8.75 6.98
CA SER A 176 -34.13 -9.01 7.91
C SER A 176 -33.71 -9.10 9.37
N LYS A 177 -32.42 -9.36 9.64
CA LYS A 177 -31.80 -9.29 10.95
C LYS A 177 -30.51 -8.46 10.85
N PRO A 178 -30.13 -7.73 11.91
CA PRO A 178 -28.84 -7.05 11.98
C PRO A 178 -27.68 -7.99 11.68
N LEU A 179 -26.68 -7.50 10.94
CA LEU A 179 -25.45 -8.26 10.69
C LEU A 179 -24.66 -8.46 11.99
N THR A 180 -24.04 -9.62 12.16
CA THR A 180 -23.14 -9.88 13.29
C THR A 180 -21.85 -9.04 13.16
N PRO A 181 -21.08 -8.83 14.25
CA PRO A 181 -19.82 -8.09 14.19
C PRO A 181 -18.85 -8.62 13.13
N GLU A 182 -18.73 -9.94 12.97
CA GLU A 182 -17.86 -10.59 12.00
C GLU A 182 -18.33 -10.38 10.56
N GLN A 183 -19.65 -10.38 10.34
CA GLN A 183 -20.24 -10.06 9.03
C GLN A 183 -20.01 -8.60 8.67
N ARG A 184 -20.20 -7.66 9.61
CA ARG A 184 -19.92 -6.24 9.40
C ARG A 184 -18.45 -6.00 9.08
N LEU A 185 -17.55 -6.64 9.82
CA LEU A 185 -16.11 -6.61 9.55
C LEU A 185 -15.81 -7.08 8.13
N SER A 186 -16.41 -8.19 7.70
CA SER A 186 -16.25 -8.74 6.34
C SER A 186 -16.77 -7.78 5.24
N VAL A 187 -17.76 -6.94 5.56
CA VAL A 187 -18.27 -5.92 4.64
C VAL A 187 -17.32 -4.71 4.57
N VAL A 188 -16.81 -4.24 5.71
CA VAL A 188 -15.95 -3.04 5.78
C VAL A 188 -14.53 -3.30 5.28
N VAL A 189 -13.99 -4.50 5.52
CA VAL A 189 -12.65 -4.88 5.05
C VAL A 189 -12.61 -4.85 3.52
N ASP A 190 -11.71 -4.04 2.98
CA ASP A 190 -11.54 -3.81 1.53
C ASP A 190 -10.07 -4.05 1.12
N GLU A 191 -9.55 -5.19 1.53
CA GLU A 191 -8.22 -5.65 1.17
C GLU A 191 -8.18 -6.15 -0.29
N ASP A 192 -6.99 -6.15 -0.90
CA ASP A 192 -6.76 -6.63 -2.27
C ASP A 192 -7.36 -8.03 -2.52
N ALA A 193 -7.28 -8.91 -1.50
CA ALA A 193 -7.92 -10.22 -1.49
C ALA A 193 -8.41 -10.55 -0.08
N THR A 194 -9.68 -10.96 0.03
CA THR A 194 -10.31 -11.33 1.32
C THR A 194 -10.95 -12.70 1.21
N LEU A 195 -10.58 -13.63 2.09
CA LEU A 195 -11.22 -14.93 2.23
C LEU A 195 -12.15 -14.93 3.45
N VAL A 196 -13.45 -15.11 3.21
CA VAL A 196 -14.45 -15.24 4.28
C VAL A 196 -14.80 -16.72 4.44
N LEU A 197 -14.39 -17.31 5.56
CA LEU A 197 -14.72 -18.69 5.92
C LEU A 197 -16.04 -18.71 6.69
N ALA A 198 -17.03 -19.44 6.19
CA ALA A 198 -18.36 -19.43 6.78
C ALA A 198 -19.10 -20.77 6.63
N GLY A 199 -19.67 -21.26 7.73
CA GLY A 199 -20.44 -22.51 7.77
C GLY A 199 -21.75 -22.46 6.98
N ALA A 200 -22.48 -23.58 6.93
CA ALA A 200 -23.86 -23.58 6.43
C ALA A 200 -24.76 -22.66 7.29
N GLY A 201 -25.71 -21.94 6.69
CA GLY A 201 -26.64 -21.06 7.41
C GLY A 201 -26.06 -19.77 8.01
N SER A 202 -24.77 -19.50 7.86
CA SER A 202 -24.06 -18.33 8.44
C SER A 202 -24.32 -16.98 7.74
N GLY A 203 -25.21 -16.93 6.75
CA GLY A 203 -25.52 -15.68 6.02
C GLY A 203 -24.50 -15.27 4.96
N LYS A 204 -23.79 -16.22 4.32
CA LYS A 204 -22.83 -15.93 3.21
C LYS A 204 -23.39 -14.99 2.15
N THR A 205 -24.59 -15.29 1.64
CA THR A 205 -25.25 -14.47 0.62
C THR A 205 -25.58 -13.07 1.16
N SER A 206 -25.97 -12.97 2.43
CA SER A 206 -26.21 -11.68 3.10
C SER A 206 -24.94 -10.83 3.15
N VAL A 207 -23.79 -11.43 3.46
CA VAL A 207 -22.49 -10.71 3.49
C VAL A 207 -22.11 -10.22 2.10
N ILE A 208 -22.23 -11.07 1.07
CA ILE A 208 -21.94 -10.67 -0.33
C ILE A 208 -22.85 -9.51 -0.76
N THR A 209 -24.14 -9.63 -0.46
CA THR A 209 -25.15 -8.61 -0.80
C THR A 209 -24.85 -7.29 -0.09
N ALA A 210 -24.62 -7.34 1.22
CA ALA A 210 -24.31 -6.17 2.02
C ALA A 210 -22.98 -5.52 1.60
N LYS A 211 -21.96 -6.30 1.22
CA LYS A 211 -20.69 -5.79 0.70
C LYS A 211 -20.89 -5.02 -0.60
N ALA A 212 -21.60 -5.59 -1.58
CA ALA A 212 -21.88 -4.91 -2.84
C ALA A 212 -22.67 -3.62 -2.62
N ALA A 213 -23.73 -3.67 -1.80
CA ALA A 213 -24.53 -2.49 -1.48
C ALA A 213 -23.73 -1.42 -0.73
N TYR A 214 -22.88 -1.82 0.22
CA TYR A 214 -22.00 -0.91 0.95
C TYR A 214 -21.00 -0.21 0.02
N LEU A 215 -20.30 -0.95 -0.84
CA LEU A 215 -19.31 -0.38 -1.77
C LEU A 215 -19.92 0.70 -2.66
N VAL A 216 -21.13 0.48 -3.16
CA VAL A 216 -21.83 1.46 -4.01
C VAL A 216 -22.37 2.62 -3.20
N LYS A 217 -23.09 2.36 -2.10
CA LYS A 217 -23.69 3.44 -1.28
C LYS A 217 -22.64 4.34 -0.64
N ALA A 218 -21.47 3.79 -0.32
CA ALA A 218 -20.34 4.56 0.20
C ALA A 218 -19.56 5.31 -0.90
N GLY A 219 -19.90 5.12 -2.18
CA GLY A 219 -19.19 5.73 -3.30
C GLY A 219 -17.77 5.19 -3.49
N ILE A 220 -17.47 4.01 -2.94
CA ILE A 220 -16.16 3.36 -3.05
C ILE A 220 -15.98 2.75 -4.43
N ARG A 221 -17.07 2.19 -4.99
CA ARG A 221 -17.12 1.60 -6.34
C ARG A 221 -18.37 2.02 -7.09
N GLN A 222 -18.25 2.13 -8.41
CA GLN A 222 -19.40 2.19 -9.30
C GLN A 222 -19.98 0.78 -9.51
N PRO A 223 -21.30 0.64 -9.79
CA PRO A 223 -21.93 -0.66 -10.03
C PRO A 223 -21.21 -1.52 -11.09
N GLU A 224 -20.71 -0.89 -12.15
CA GLU A 224 -20.04 -1.56 -13.28
C GLU A 224 -18.64 -2.06 -12.92
N GLU A 225 -18.06 -1.60 -11.81
CA GLU A 225 -16.78 -2.08 -11.28
C GLU A 225 -16.93 -3.34 -10.44
N ILE A 226 -18.17 -3.79 -10.15
CA ILE A 226 -18.48 -4.92 -9.29
C ILE A 226 -18.91 -6.12 -10.12
N LEU A 227 -18.12 -7.19 -10.06
CA LEU A 227 -18.49 -8.50 -10.61
C LEU A 227 -18.92 -9.45 -9.50
N LEU A 228 -20.16 -9.94 -9.58
CA LEU A 228 -20.68 -10.99 -8.71
C LEU A 228 -20.76 -12.31 -9.49
N LEU A 229 -20.24 -13.39 -8.90
CA LEU A 229 -20.23 -14.71 -9.52
C LEU A 229 -20.98 -15.72 -8.66
N ALA A 230 -21.84 -16.51 -9.31
CA ALA A 230 -22.51 -17.66 -8.71
C ALA A 230 -22.33 -18.90 -9.60
N PHE A 231 -22.47 -20.09 -9.01
CA PHE A 231 -22.29 -21.34 -9.76
C PHE A 231 -23.52 -21.68 -10.62
N ALA A 232 -24.71 -21.53 -10.05
CA ALA A 232 -25.98 -21.87 -10.70
C ALA A 232 -26.70 -20.60 -11.20
N LYS A 233 -27.48 -20.74 -12.29
CA LYS A 233 -28.20 -19.63 -12.92
C LYS A 233 -29.24 -19.00 -11.99
N ASN A 234 -30.05 -19.83 -11.33
CA ASN A 234 -31.02 -19.39 -10.33
C ASN A 234 -30.37 -18.64 -9.16
N ALA A 235 -29.18 -19.07 -8.71
CA ALA A 235 -28.45 -18.38 -7.66
C ALA A 235 -27.91 -17.01 -8.12
N ALA A 236 -27.52 -16.87 -9.39
CA ALA A 236 -27.13 -15.60 -9.97
C ALA A 236 -28.33 -14.64 -10.09
N GLU A 237 -29.49 -15.14 -10.52
CA GLU A 237 -30.73 -14.37 -10.60
C GLU A 237 -31.17 -13.87 -9.22
N GLU A 238 -31.27 -14.75 -8.23
CA GLU A 238 -31.62 -14.39 -6.84
C GLU A 238 -30.63 -13.37 -6.26
N MET A 239 -29.32 -13.57 -6.48
CA MET A 239 -28.31 -12.63 -6.00
C MET A 239 -28.42 -11.25 -6.66
N SER A 240 -28.74 -11.20 -7.96
CA SER A 240 -28.92 -9.93 -8.69
C SER A 240 -30.11 -9.15 -8.14
N GLU A 241 -31.27 -9.80 -8.01
CA GLU A 241 -32.49 -9.19 -7.45
C GLU A 241 -32.26 -8.70 -6.03
N ARG A 242 -31.60 -9.51 -5.20
CA ARG A 242 -31.33 -9.17 -3.80
C ARG A 242 -30.38 -7.97 -3.69
N VAL A 243 -29.30 -7.97 -4.47
CA VAL A 243 -28.34 -6.87 -4.45
C VAL A 243 -28.98 -5.58 -4.92
N GLU A 244 -29.73 -5.60 -6.02
CA GLU A 244 -30.44 -4.42 -6.54
C GLU A 244 -31.43 -3.87 -5.50
N ALA A 245 -32.22 -4.73 -4.86
CA ALA A 245 -33.15 -4.32 -3.80
C ALA A 245 -32.44 -3.69 -2.59
N ARG A 246 -31.17 -4.01 -2.33
CA ARG A 246 -30.39 -3.49 -1.20
C ARG A 246 -29.56 -2.27 -1.56
N SER A 247 -28.92 -2.25 -2.72
CA SER A 247 -28.09 -1.15 -3.21
C SER A 247 -28.93 0.00 -3.74
N GLY A 248 -30.12 -0.28 -4.30
CA GLY A 248 -30.96 0.67 -5.03
C GLY A 248 -30.55 0.85 -6.49
N VAL A 249 -29.58 0.07 -6.98
CA VAL A 249 -29.08 0.10 -8.37
C VAL A 249 -28.77 -1.31 -8.87
N PRO A 250 -28.95 -1.60 -10.16
CA PRO A 250 -28.74 -2.94 -10.69
C PRO A 250 -27.26 -3.33 -10.63
N ILE A 251 -26.97 -4.48 -10.00
CA ILE A 251 -25.66 -5.13 -10.02
C ILE A 251 -25.90 -6.58 -10.41
N VAL A 252 -25.54 -6.93 -11.65
CA VAL A 252 -25.87 -8.22 -12.23
C VAL A 252 -24.85 -9.26 -11.81
N ALA A 253 -25.29 -10.28 -11.07
CA ALA A 253 -24.52 -11.48 -10.84
C ALA A 253 -24.59 -12.41 -12.05
N ARG A 254 -23.49 -13.09 -12.33
CA ARG A 254 -23.33 -13.96 -13.50
C ARG A 254 -22.81 -15.33 -13.09
N THR A 255 -23.06 -16.33 -13.93
CA THR A 255 -22.31 -17.59 -13.83
C THR A 255 -20.96 -17.47 -14.51
N PHE A 256 -20.01 -18.34 -14.13
CA PHE A 256 -18.71 -18.44 -14.80
C PHE A 256 -18.86 -18.67 -16.32
N HIS A 257 -19.82 -19.49 -16.73
CA HIS A 257 -20.09 -19.75 -18.14
C HIS A 257 -20.67 -18.51 -18.84
N ALA A 258 -21.61 -17.80 -18.22
CA ALA A 258 -22.20 -16.61 -18.80
C ALA A 258 -21.17 -15.48 -19.02
N ILE A 259 -20.28 -15.24 -18.04
CA ILE A 259 -19.22 -14.24 -18.22
C ILE A 259 -18.22 -14.66 -19.30
N ALA A 260 -17.79 -15.92 -19.34
CA ALA A 260 -16.86 -16.40 -20.37
C ALA A 260 -17.48 -16.28 -21.78
N TYR A 261 -18.75 -16.65 -21.93
CA TYR A 261 -19.49 -16.56 -23.18
C TYR A 261 -19.57 -15.11 -23.70
N ASP A 262 -19.79 -14.15 -22.80
CA ASP A 262 -19.82 -12.74 -23.15
C ASP A 262 -18.44 -12.18 -23.50
N ILE A 263 -17.39 -12.58 -22.77
CA ILE A 263 -16.01 -12.18 -23.09
C ILE A 263 -15.62 -12.65 -24.49
N ILE A 264 -15.92 -13.90 -24.85
CA ILE A 264 -15.65 -14.42 -26.20
C ILE A 264 -16.39 -13.60 -27.24
N GLY A 265 -17.68 -13.30 -27.02
CA GLY A 265 -18.46 -12.46 -27.92
C GLY A 265 -17.86 -11.06 -28.15
N ILE A 266 -17.35 -10.44 -27.09
CA ILE A 266 -16.73 -9.11 -27.15
C ILE A 266 -15.39 -9.17 -27.90
N VAL A 267 -14.56 -10.18 -27.64
CA VAL A 267 -13.21 -10.29 -28.20
C VAL A 267 -13.24 -10.77 -29.65
N GLU A 268 -14.05 -11.78 -29.98
CA GLU A 268 -14.12 -12.42 -31.30
C GLU A 268 -15.15 -11.75 -32.24
N GLY A 269 -15.95 -10.82 -31.73
CA GLY A 269 -17.02 -10.14 -32.47
C GLY A 269 -18.28 -11.00 -32.71
N SER A 270 -18.27 -12.26 -32.31
CA SER A 270 -19.45 -13.15 -32.35
C SER A 270 -19.41 -14.17 -31.21
N LYS A 271 -20.59 -14.55 -30.72
CA LYS A 271 -20.69 -15.56 -29.66
C LYS A 271 -20.69 -16.97 -30.26
N PRO A 272 -20.03 -17.95 -29.65
CA PRO A 272 -20.03 -19.32 -30.16
C PRO A 272 -21.46 -19.88 -30.18
N ALA A 273 -21.76 -20.69 -31.19
CA ALA A 273 -23.03 -21.39 -31.27
C ALA A 273 -23.15 -22.38 -30.11
N LEU A 274 -24.22 -22.27 -29.33
CA LEU A 274 -24.60 -23.28 -28.35
C LEU A 274 -25.44 -24.34 -29.07
N VAL A 275 -25.22 -25.60 -28.74
CA VAL A 275 -26.06 -26.69 -29.25
C VAL A 275 -27.49 -26.52 -28.73
N ASP A 276 -28.50 -26.76 -29.57
CA ASP A 276 -29.91 -26.45 -29.27
C ASP A 276 -30.40 -27.02 -27.94
N HIS A 277 -29.96 -28.23 -27.59
CA HIS A 277 -30.29 -28.91 -26.34
C HIS A 277 -29.58 -28.36 -25.09
N ALA A 278 -28.61 -27.46 -25.23
CA ALA A 278 -27.98 -26.77 -24.10
C ALA A 278 -28.77 -25.54 -23.65
N THR A 279 -29.71 -25.06 -24.46
CA THR A 279 -30.49 -23.84 -24.19
C THR A 279 -32.00 -24.06 -24.20
N ASP A 280 -32.48 -25.18 -24.73
CA ASP A 280 -33.90 -25.56 -24.77
C ASP A 280 -34.13 -26.88 -24.01
N ASP A 281 -34.85 -26.80 -22.89
CA ASP A 281 -35.23 -27.95 -22.05
C ASP A 281 -36.05 -29.00 -22.81
N THR A 282 -36.81 -28.57 -23.81
CA THR A 282 -37.60 -29.45 -24.68
C THR A 282 -36.66 -30.25 -25.59
N ALA A 283 -35.70 -29.57 -26.22
CA ALA A 283 -34.68 -30.21 -27.04
C ALA A 283 -33.80 -31.15 -26.21
N PHE A 284 -33.43 -30.75 -24.98
CA PHE A 284 -32.71 -31.62 -24.04
C PHE A 284 -33.51 -32.86 -23.67
N SER A 285 -34.77 -32.70 -23.29
CA SER A 285 -35.66 -33.82 -22.96
C SER A 285 -35.84 -34.77 -24.13
N ASN A 286 -35.96 -34.24 -25.35
CA ASN A 286 -36.05 -35.04 -26.57
C ASN A 286 -34.75 -35.80 -26.84
N LEU A 287 -33.58 -35.17 -26.64
CA LEU A 287 -32.28 -35.83 -26.75
C LEU A 287 -32.16 -36.98 -25.73
N ILE A 288 -32.51 -36.76 -24.47
CA ILE A 288 -32.49 -37.81 -23.44
C ILE A 288 -33.44 -38.96 -23.80
N LYS A 289 -34.66 -38.65 -24.27
CA LYS A 289 -35.60 -39.68 -24.75
C LYS A 289 -35.03 -40.48 -25.92
N GLN A 290 -34.35 -39.81 -26.86
CA GLN A 290 -33.71 -40.45 -28.01
C GLN A 290 -32.61 -41.41 -27.54
N ILE A 291 -31.71 -40.95 -26.65
CA ILE A 291 -30.62 -41.76 -26.08
C ILE A 291 -31.18 -42.99 -25.35
N LEU A 292 -32.24 -42.81 -24.55
CA LEU A 292 -32.88 -43.91 -23.83
C LEU A 292 -33.52 -44.92 -24.80
N LYS A 293 -34.19 -44.47 -25.85
CA LYS A 293 -34.75 -45.36 -26.89
C LYS A 293 -33.65 -46.18 -27.58
N ASP A 294 -32.56 -45.53 -27.96
CA ASP A 294 -31.43 -46.19 -28.63
C ASP A 294 -30.76 -47.22 -27.73
N LEU A 295 -30.61 -46.93 -26.43
CA LEU A 295 -30.07 -47.87 -25.44
C LEU A 295 -30.97 -49.10 -25.28
N VAL A 296 -32.29 -48.91 -25.17
CA VAL A 296 -33.25 -50.02 -25.07
C VAL A 296 -33.23 -50.87 -26.32
N TYR A 297 -33.23 -50.25 -27.50
CA TYR A 297 -33.24 -50.97 -28.78
C TYR A 297 -31.97 -51.82 -28.96
N ARG A 298 -30.79 -51.28 -28.63
CA ARG A 298 -29.53 -52.04 -28.66
C ARG A 298 -29.47 -53.16 -27.64
N LEU A 299 -30.04 -52.99 -26.45
CA LEU A 299 -30.10 -54.07 -25.45
C LEU A 299 -31.06 -55.19 -25.86
N SER A 300 -32.16 -54.87 -26.53
CA SER A 300 -33.09 -55.87 -27.07
C SER A 300 -32.54 -56.65 -28.27
N GLU A 301 -31.55 -56.12 -28.99
CA GLU A 301 -30.86 -56.86 -30.07
C GLU A 301 -29.77 -57.82 -29.56
N VAL A 302 -29.37 -57.71 -28.28
CA VAL A 302 -28.32 -58.53 -27.65
C VAL A 302 -28.90 -59.60 -26.70
N SER A 303 -30.22 -59.60 -26.47
CA SER A 303 -30.94 -60.57 -25.65
C SER A 303 -31.61 -61.65 -26.52
#